data_AF-A0A3A2Z351-F1
#
_entry.id   AF-A0A3A2Z351-F1
#
_cell.length_a   1.000
_cell.length_b   1.000
_cell.length_c   1.000
_cell.angle_alpha   90.00
_cell.angle_beta   90.00
_cell.angle_gamma   90.00
#
_symmetry.space_group_name_H-M   'P 1'
#
loop_
_entity.id
_entity.type
_entity.pdbx_description
1 polymer ?
#
loop_
_entity_poly.entity_id
_entity_poly.type
_entity_poly.pdbx_seq_one_letter_code
_entity_poly.pdbx_strand_id
1 'polypeptide(L)' 'MENFDPLGIHTGDSIVVAPSQTLSDEEYHMLRTAAIKIIRHLGVVGECNVQYALQPDGLDYRVIEVNA' A
#
# COMPACT_ATOMS: atom_id res chain seq x y z
N MET A 1 -5.62 3.12 -0.79
CA MET A 1 -6.76 2.34 -1.32
C MET A 1 -6.62 0.93 -0.79
N GLU A 2 -7.72 0.21 -0.65
CA GLU A 2 -7.72 -1.19 -0.24
C GLU A 2 -8.41 -2.00 -1.33
N ASN A 3 -7.76 -3.07 -1.79
CA ASN A 3 -8.33 -3.96 -2.78
C ASN A 3 -9.37 -4.85 -2.09
N PHE A 4 -10.55 -4.97 -2.69
CA PHE A 4 -11.56 -5.93 -2.26
C PHE A 4 -11.13 -7.36 -2.59
N ASP A 5 -10.56 -7.53 -3.79
CA ASP A 5 -9.98 -8.78 -4.23
C ASP A 5 -8.60 -9.01 -3.59
N PRO A 6 -8.29 -10.25 -3.14
CA PRO A 6 -7.04 -10.54 -2.46
C PRO A 6 -5.83 -10.50 -3.40
N LEU A 7 -4.63 -10.44 -2.81
CA LEU A 7 -3.36 -10.49 -3.54
C LEU A 7 -3.32 -11.70 -4.50
N GLY A 8 -2.97 -11.44 -5.75
CA GLY A 8 -2.95 -12.44 -6.83
C GLY A 8 -3.80 -12.03 -8.04
N ILE A 9 -4.72 -11.08 -7.85
CA ILE A 9 -5.45 -10.39 -8.92
C ILE A 9 -4.79 -9.02 -9.14
N HIS A 10 -4.63 -8.62 -10.41
CA HIS A 10 -3.99 -7.35 -10.74
C HIS A 10 -4.85 -6.16 -10.26
N THR A 11 -4.24 -5.15 -9.64
CA THR A 11 -4.95 -4.01 -9.03
C THR A 11 -5.87 -3.27 -10.01
N GLY A 12 -5.51 -3.22 -11.31
CA GLY A 12 -6.36 -2.63 -12.36
C GLY A 12 -7.60 -3.45 -12.72
N ASP A 13 -7.61 -4.74 -12.38
CA ASP A 13 -8.74 -5.66 -12.59
C ASP A 13 -9.54 -5.90 -11.28
N SER A 14 -9.01 -5.44 -10.15
CA SER A 14 -9.66 -5.58 -8.84
C SER A 14 -10.68 -4.48 -8.60
N ILE A 15 -11.72 -4.82 -7.82
CA ILE A 15 -12.53 -3.79 -7.17
C ILE A 15 -11.65 -3.15 -6.07
N VAL A 16 -11.56 -1.83 -6.08
CA VAL A 16 -10.81 -1.06 -5.08
C VAL A 16 -11.74 -0.10 -4.33
N VAL A 17 -11.49 0.04 -3.03
CA VAL A 17 -12.23 0.98 -2.18
C VAL A 17 -11.30 2.04 -1.59
N ALA A 18 -11.86 3.23 -1.41
CA ALA A 18 -11.21 4.36 -0.76
C ALA A 18 -12.17 4.99 0.26
N PRO A 19 -11.71 5.27 1.51
CA PRO A 19 -10.37 4.98 2.05
C PRO A 19 -10.15 3.48 2.34
N SER A 20 -9.03 3.11 2.95
CA SER A 20 -8.87 1.77 3.54
C SER A 20 -9.89 1.57 4.68
N GLN A 21 -10.42 0.36 4.81
CA GLN A 21 -11.52 0.00 5.71
C GLN A 21 -11.08 -0.89 6.86
N THR A 22 -10.10 -1.79 6.64
CA THR A 22 -9.76 -2.85 7.61
C THR A 22 -8.46 -2.63 8.36
N LEU A 23 -7.71 -1.57 8.04
CA LEU A 23 -6.48 -1.22 8.74
C LEU A 23 -6.76 -0.60 10.11
N SER A 24 -6.08 -1.11 11.13
CA SER A 24 -5.88 -0.39 12.38
C SER A 24 -5.06 0.89 12.16
N ASP A 25 -5.14 1.80 13.13
CA ASP A 25 -4.37 3.05 13.11
C ASP A 25 -2.85 2.78 13.04
N GLU A 26 -2.39 1.76 13.76
CA GLU A 26 -0.99 1.34 13.77
C GLU A 26 -0.52 0.86 12.39
N GLU A 27 -1.28 -0.05 11.76
CA GLU A 27 -0.97 -0.55 10.42
C GLU A 27 -0.97 0.58 9.39
N TYR A 28 -1.97 1.45 9.46
CA TYR A 28 -2.08 2.60 8.56
C TYR A 28 -0.87 3.53 8.68
N HIS A 29 -0.48 3.89 9.91
CA HIS A 29 0.67 4.76 10.14
C HIS A 29 2.01 4.10 9.84
N MET A 30 2.13 2.78 10.01
CA MET A 30 3.28 1.99 9.60
C MET A 30 3.46 2.06 8.07
N LEU A 31 2.43 1.71 7.30
CA LEU A 31 2.46 1.72 5.83
C LEU A 31 2.65 3.13 5.27
N ARG A 32 1.99 4.14 5.84
CA ARG A 32 2.18 5.55 5.48
C ARG A 32 3.63 6.00 5.67
N THR A 33 4.24 5.63 6.79
CA THR A 33 5.64 5.97 7.08
C THR A 33 6.58 5.28 6.10
N ALA A 34 6.32 4.02 5.76
CA ALA A 34 7.07 3.29 4.75
C ALA A 34 6.98 3.98 3.38
N ALA A 35 5.79 4.38 2.93
CA ALA A 35 5.58 5.08 1.65
C ALA A 35 6.43 6.34 1.54
N ILE A 36 6.37 7.19 2.57
CA ILE A 36 7.13 8.45 2.60
C ILE A 36 8.64 8.18 2.59
N LYS A 37 9.11 7.15 3.29
CA LYS A 37 10.54 6.78 3.29
C LYS A 37 10.99 6.30 1.91
N ILE A 38 10.20 5.45 1.26
CA ILE A 38 10.50 4.90 -0.07
C ILE A 38 10.62 6.03 -1.10
N ILE A 39 9.61 6.90 -1.20
CA ILE A 39 9.58 7.98 -2.19
C ILE A 39 10.69 9.00 -1.97
N ARG A 40 11.01 9.32 -0.70
CA ARG A 40 12.17 10.18 -0.37
C ARG A 40 13.50 9.54 -0.75
N HIS A 41 13.64 8.22 -0.54
CA HIS A 41 14.86 7.50 -0.90
C HIS A 41 15.06 7.43 -2.42
N LEU A 42 13.96 7.27 -3.18
CA LEU A 42 13.99 7.26 -4.65
C LEU A 42 14.13 8.66 -5.27
N GLY A 43 13.96 9.73 -4.50
CA GLY A 43 14.10 11.10 -4.99
C GLY A 43 12.98 11.53 -5.95
N VAL A 44 11.80 10.90 -5.86
CA VAL A 44 10.67 11.19 -6.75
C VAL A 44 10.13 12.59 -6.46
N VAL A 45 9.94 13.39 -7.52
CA VAL A 45 9.33 14.72 -7.50
C VAL A 45 8.11 14.68 -8.40
N GLY A 46 6.93 14.48 -7.81
CA GLY A 46 5.69 14.32 -8.57
C GLY A 46 4.70 13.41 -7.85
N GLU A 47 3.68 12.98 -8.59
CA GLU A 47 2.75 11.93 -8.15
C GLU A 47 3.43 10.58 -8.23
N CYS A 48 3.08 9.69 -7.31
CA CYS A 48 3.56 8.32 -7.30
C CYS A 48 2.60 7.43 -6.52
N ASN A 49 2.68 6.14 -6.80
CA ASN A 49 1.86 5.11 -6.20
C ASN A 49 2.77 4.03 -5.61
N VAL A 50 2.57 3.67 -4.34
CA VAL A 50 3.27 2.57 -3.67
C VAL A 50 2.26 1.49 -3.32
N GLN A 51 2.53 0.25 -3.73
CA GLN A 51 1.65 -0.89 -3.47
C GLN A 51 2.26 -1.82 -2.42
N TYR A 52 1.38 -2.34 -1.55
CA TYR A 52 1.75 -3.19 -0.42
C TYR A 52 0.92 -4.47 -0.41
N ALA A 53 1.51 -5.53 0.14
CA ALA A 53 0.80 -6.67 0.68
C ALA A 53 0.97 -6.65 2.20
N LEU A 54 -0.13 -6.60 2.96
CA LEU A 54 -0.14 -6.69 4.42
C LEU A 54 -0.77 -8.02 4.83
N GLN A 55 -0.17 -8.72 5.79
CA GLN A 55 -0.73 -9.92 6.36
C GLN A 55 -2.00 -9.59 7.19
N PRO A 56 -3.12 -10.31 7.04
CA PRO A 56 -4.38 -9.97 7.74
C PRO A 56 -4.34 -10.05 9.28
N ASP A 57 -3.42 -10.84 9.84
CA ASP A 57 -3.33 -11.13 11.27
C ASP A 57 -1.99 -10.70 11.90
N GLY A 58 -1.34 -9.69 11.31
CA GLY A 58 -0.11 -9.14 11.89
C GLY A 58 0.47 -7.97 11.11
N LEU A 59 1.60 -7.45 11.60
CA LEU A 59 2.28 -6.29 11.01
C LEU A 59 3.29 -6.66 9.90
N ASP A 60 3.34 -7.93 9.48
CA ASP A 60 4.25 -8.32 8.40
C ASP A 60 3.71 -7.81 7.06
N TYR A 61 4.52 -7.05 6.34
CA TYR A 61 4.16 -6.50 5.04
C TYR A 61 5.30 -6.62 4.04
N ARG A 62 4.96 -6.60 2.75
CA ARG A 62 5.91 -6.51 1.64
C ARG A 62 5.54 -5.31 0.77
N VAL A 63 6.55 -4.61 0.27
CA VAL A 63 6.39 -3.65 -0.82
C VAL A 63 6.33 -4.46 -2.11
N ILE A 64 5.28 -4.26 -2.91
CA ILE A 64 5.12 -4.95 -4.20
C ILE A 64 5.89 -4.17 -5.27
N GLU A 65 5.52 -2.90 -5.45
CA GLU A 65 6.14 -2.02 -6.43
C GLU A 65 5.94 -0.54 -6.07
N VAL A 66 6.64 0.32 -6.80
CA VAL A 66 6.49 1.77 -6.78
C VAL A 66 6.38 2.22 -8.24
N ASN A 67 5.31 2.94 -8.55
CA ASN A 67 5.13 3.63 -9.83
C ASN A 67 5.33 5.13 -9.58
N ALA A 68 6.26 5.75 -10.31
CA ALA A 68 6.66 7.15 -10.15
C ALA A 68 6.71 7.87 -11.49
#